data_AF-A0A920BWE2-F1
#
_entry.id   AF-A0A920BWE2-F1
#
_cell.length_a   1.000
_cell.length_b   1.000
_cell.length_c   1.000
_cell.angle_alpha   90.00
_cell.angle_beta   90.00
_cell.angle_gamma   90.00
#
_symmetry.space_group_name_H-M   'P 1'
#
loop_
_entity.id
_entity.type
_entity.pdbx_description
1 polymer ?
#
loop_
_entity_poly.entity_id
_entity_poly.type
_entity_poly.pdbx_seq_one_letter_code
_entity_poly.pdbx_strand_id
1 'polypeptide(L)'
;MRKWFIIPIMLLAIFFISDKTRADYKGILLGESDLYSTIQLRADGLLKEIVVLPQNDYNHNEAKAIIHRLDQLPKSILQKTVHQHIKIILFNGKLTDHDRVPFLQGEIPRGYTEPVVWDDVPGIGGTELVYVKIGHSERGKGHGSVNLEYHELAHSLMNLVYNDTIVSDEISNLWSVEAESIFPRNQYFLNYKEEYFAECFAYYFFSPETRKVLQQKAPKTYEFFNKL
;
A
#
# COMPACT_ATOMS: atom_id res chain seq x y z
N MET A 1 60.72 18.26 -35.04
CA MET A 1 60.68 18.80 -33.65
C MET A 1 59.21 19.02 -33.26
N ARG A 2 58.81 18.43 -32.13
CA ARG A 2 57.43 18.23 -31.64
C ARG A 2 56.62 19.53 -31.55
N LYS A 3 55.50 19.62 -32.26
CA LYS A 3 54.43 20.60 -31.97
C LYS A 3 53.53 19.99 -30.89
N TRP A 4 53.54 20.57 -29.69
CA TRP A 4 52.60 20.21 -28.64
C TRP A 4 51.30 20.98 -28.88
N PHE A 5 50.23 20.26 -29.20
CA PHE A 5 48.88 20.81 -29.12
C PHE A 5 48.32 20.48 -27.73
N ILE A 6 48.18 21.52 -26.89
CA ILE A 6 47.42 21.43 -25.66
C ILE A 6 45.96 21.55 -26.05
N ILE A 7 45.22 20.45 -25.97
CA ILE A 7 43.76 20.44 -26.12
C ILE A 7 43.18 20.81 -24.75
N PRO A 8 42.38 21.88 -24.60
CA PRO A 8 41.62 22.08 -23.38
C PRO A 8 40.46 21.08 -23.38
N ILE A 9 40.55 20.06 -22.52
CA ILE A 9 39.46 19.15 -22.23
C ILE A 9 38.40 19.96 -21.47
N MET A 10 37.37 20.39 -22.18
CA MET A 10 36.16 20.94 -21.59
C MET A 10 35.43 19.77 -20.90
N LEU A 11 35.69 19.57 -19.61
CA LEU A 11 34.95 18.65 -18.75
C LEU A 11 33.54 19.22 -18.54
N LEU A 12 32.64 18.95 -19.50
CA LEU A 12 31.21 18.99 -19.26
C LEU A 12 30.90 17.80 -18.35
N ALA A 13 30.98 18.02 -17.04
CA ALA A 13 30.35 17.17 -16.06
C ALA A 13 28.83 17.33 -16.22
N ILE A 14 28.25 16.62 -17.20
CA ILE A 14 26.83 16.32 -17.18
C ILE A 14 26.68 15.35 -16.00
N PHE A 15 26.40 15.91 -14.83
CA PHE A 15 25.76 15.15 -13.77
C PHE A 15 24.44 14.67 -14.37
N PHE A 16 24.43 13.44 -14.88
CA PHE A 16 23.22 12.64 -14.86
C PHE A 16 22.86 12.52 -13.38
N ILE A 17 22.06 13.48 -12.89
CA ILE A 17 21.21 13.23 -11.76
C ILE A 17 20.35 12.07 -12.24
N SER A 18 20.76 10.87 -11.86
CA SER A 18 19.92 9.69 -11.95
C SER A 18 18.68 10.05 -11.15
N ASP A 19 17.65 10.55 -11.82
CA ASP A 19 16.29 10.49 -11.31
C ASP A 19 16.09 9.01 -10.99
N LYS A 20 16.23 8.66 -9.71
CA LYS A 20 15.78 7.39 -9.19
C LYS A 20 14.28 7.39 -9.41
N THR A 21 13.90 6.94 -10.61
CA THR A 21 12.61 6.39 -11.03
C THR A 21 11.49 6.73 -10.06
N ARG A 22 10.98 7.97 -10.14
CA ARG A 22 9.67 8.26 -9.56
C ARG A 22 8.70 7.28 -10.20
N ALA A 23 7.91 6.57 -9.38
CA ALA A 23 6.90 5.69 -9.92
C ALA A 23 5.96 6.51 -10.82
N ASP A 24 5.98 6.22 -12.12
CA ASP A 24 5.05 6.75 -13.10
C ASP A 24 3.66 6.15 -12.86
N TYR A 25 2.70 7.01 -12.53
CA TYR A 25 1.30 6.65 -12.26
C TYR A 25 0.35 7.60 -13.00
N LYS A 26 -0.81 7.08 -13.38
CA LYS A 26 -1.90 7.89 -13.95
C LYS A 26 -2.85 8.34 -12.84
N GLY A 27 -3.09 9.65 -12.76
CA GLY A 27 -4.01 10.24 -11.80
C GLY A 27 -3.63 11.67 -11.41
N ILE A 28 -4.37 12.24 -10.47
CA ILE A 28 -4.12 13.56 -9.89
C ILE A 28 -3.73 13.36 -8.43
N LEU A 29 -2.56 13.84 -8.03
CA LEU A 29 -2.12 13.75 -6.65
C LEU A 29 -3.10 14.54 -5.74
N LEU A 30 -3.45 14.01 -4.57
CA LEU A 30 -4.46 14.61 -3.70
C LEU A 30 -4.17 16.09 -3.42
N GLY A 31 -2.92 16.45 -3.13
CA GLY A 31 -2.52 17.84 -2.87
C GLY A 31 -2.71 18.81 -4.04
N GLU A 32 -2.86 18.29 -5.25
CA GLU A 32 -3.11 19.07 -6.49
C GLU A 32 -4.59 19.03 -6.89
N SER A 33 -5.43 18.29 -6.16
CA SER A 33 -6.85 18.13 -6.46
C SER A 33 -7.72 19.13 -5.73
N ASP A 34 -8.86 19.48 -6.34
CA ASP A 34 -9.89 20.29 -5.68
C ASP A 34 -10.44 19.60 -4.42
N LEU A 35 -10.44 18.26 -4.39
CA LEU A 35 -10.94 17.46 -3.27
C LEU A 35 -10.22 17.79 -1.97
N TYR A 36 -8.91 18.03 -2.02
CA TYR A 36 -8.08 18.31 -0.83
C TYR A 36 -8.52 19.57 -0.09
N SER A 37 -8.98 20.60 -0.81
CA SER A 37 -9.51 21.82 -0.19
C SER A 37 -10.82 21.61 0.58
N THR A 38 -11.51 20.49 0.32
CA THR A 38 -12.84 20.19 0.87
C THR A 38 -12.82 19.21 2.04
N ILE A 39 -11.64 18.75 2.47
CA ILE A 39 -11.47 17.79 3.54
C ILE A 39 -10.57 18.35 4.64
N GLN A 40 -10.93 18.09 5.89
CA GLN A 40 -10.10 18.44 7.04
C GLN A 40 -9.35 17.19 7.50
N LEU A 41 -8.03 17.19 7.32
CA LEU A 41 -7.15 16.07 7.65
C LEU A 41 -6.27 16.41 8.85
N ARG A 42 -5.97 15.40 9.66
CA ARG A 42 -5.15 15.50 10.87
C ARG A 42 -3.67 15.29 10.58
N ALA A 43 -3.31 14.53 9.54
CA ALA A 43 -1.96 14.05 9.31
C ALA A 43 -0.98 15.07 8.70
N ASP A 44 -1.00 16.34 9.14
CA ASP A 44 -0.08 17.42 8.69
C ASP A 44 0.07 17.55 7.16
N GLY A 45 -0.96 17.15 6.41
CA GLY A 45 -0.95 17.15 4.95
C GLY A 45 -0.12 16.04 4.30
N LEU A 46 0.40 15.03 5.02
CA LEU A 46 1.18 13.94 4.43
C LEU A 46 0.39 13.17 3.34
N LEU A 47 -0.92 12.99 3.54
CA LEU A 47 -1.76 12.30 2.56
C LEU A 47 -1.84 13.02 1.22
N LYS A 48 -1.59 14.33 1.18
CA LYS A 48 -1.51 15.12 -0.06
C LYS A 48 -0.41 14.61 -0.98
N GLU A 49 0.60 13.92 -0.44
CA GLU A 49 1.73 13.33 -1.15
C GLU A 49 1.61 11.82 -1.33
N ILE A 50 0.58 11.18 -0.76
CA ILE A 50 0.41 9.71 -0.80
C ILE A 50 -0.72 9.33 -1.75
N VAL A 51 -1.88 9.97 -1.62
CA VAL A 51 -3.10 9.55 -2.32
C VAL A 51 -3.15 10.16 -3.71
N VAL A 52 -3.46 9.33 -4.71
CA VAL A 52 -3.68 9.73 -6.10
C VAL A 52 -5.12 9.41 -6.47
N LEU A 53 -5.81 10.41 -7.03
CA LEU A 53 -7.21 10.34 -7.43
C LEU A 53 -7.34 10.07 -8.94
N PRO A 54 -8.46 9.46 -9.38
CA PRO A 54 -8.75 9.30 -10.81
C PRO A 54 -8.83 10.66 -11.53
N GLN A 55 -8.42 10.70 -12.80
CA GLN A 55 -8.64 11.85 -13.68
C GLN A 55 -10.08 11.93 -14.21
N ASN A 56 -10.73 10.77 -14.39
CA ASN A 56 -12.12 10.66 -14.83
C ASN A 56 -13.07 10.73 -13.62
N ASP A 57 -14.37 10.89 -13.87
CA ASP A 57 -15.40 10.91 -12.83
C ASP A 57 -15.31 9.72 -11.87
N TYR A 58 -15.48 10.01 -10.57
CA TYR A 58 -15.46 9.03 -9.50
C TYR A 58 -16.40 9.44 -8.36
N ASN A 59 -16.70 8.49 -7.47
CA ASN A 59 -17.48 8.78 -6.28
C ASN A 59 -16.64 9.54 -5.25
N HIS A 60 -16.81 10.86 -5.18
CA HIS A 60 -16.07 11.72 -4.26
C HIS A 60 -16.30 11.37 -2.79
N ASN A 61 -17.50 10.95 -2.41
CA ASN A 61 -17.81 10.63 -1.01
C ASN A 61 -17.06 9.39 -0.55
N GLU A 62 -17.01 8.36 -1.40
CA GLU A 62 -16.23 7.14 -1.12
C GLU A 62 -14.73 7.41 -1.09
N ALA A 63 -14.21 8.22 -2.03
CA ALA A 63 -12.81 8.63 -2.01
C ALA A 63 -12.46 9.40 -0.72
N LYS A 64 -13.31 10.34 -0.28
CA LYS A 64 -13.15 11.03 1.00
C LYS A 64 -13.15 10.06 2.18
N ALA A 65 -14.03 9.07 2.19
CA ALA A 65 -14.09 8.07 3.24
C ALA A 65 -12.79 7.26 3.34
N ILE A 66 -12.22 6.83 2.20
CA ILE A 66 -10.92 6.17 2.14
C ILE A 66 -9.82 7.08 2.71
N ILE A 67 -9.75 8.33 2.24
CA ILE A 67 -8.75 9.31 2.70
C ILE A 67 -8.87 9.54 4.21
N HIS A 68 -10.09 9.70 4.75
CA HIS A 68 -10.31 9.90 6.18
C HIS A 68 -9.91 8.70 7.03
N ARG A 69 -10.07 7.47 6.51
CA ARG A 69 -9.55 6.27 7.17
C ARG A 69 -8.03 6.31 7.19
N LEU A 70 -7.38 6.46 6.04
CA LEU A 70 -5.92 6.59 5.96
C LEU A 70 -5.35 7.68 6.87
N ASP A 71 -6.08 8.78 7.08
CA ASP A 71 -5.72 9.89 7.98
C ASP A 71 -5.72 9.51 9.47
N GLN A 72 -6.30 8.36 9.83
CA GLN A 72 -6.23 7.80 11.19
C GLN A 72 -4.93 7.04 11.46
N LEU A 73 -4.12 6.76 10.44
CA LEU A 73 -2.84 6.10 10.64
C LEU A 73 -1.87 7.00 11.44
N PRO A 74 -1.01 6.40 12.27
CA PRO A 74 0.05 7.14 12.95
C PRO A 74 0.89 7.94 11.96
N LYS A 75 1.24 9.17 12.36
CA LYS A 75 2.11 10.05 11.56
C LYS A 75 3.42 9.36 11.18
N SER A 76 4.00 8.54 12.05
CA SER A 76 5.21 7.76 11.78
C SER A 76 5.07 6.85 10.56
N ILE A 77 3.93 6.16 10.42
CA ILE A 77 3.63 5.27 9.29
C ILE A 77 3.44 6.07 8.01
N LEU A 78 2.70 7.18 8.07
CA LEU A 78 2.50 8.05 6.92
C LEU A 78 3.82 8.69 6.45
N GLN A 79 4.70 9.08 7.36
CA GLN A 79 6.04 9.58 7.03
C GLN A 79 6.90 8.52 6.35
N LYS A 80 6.89 7.27 6.85
CA LYS A 80 7.57 6.14 6.19
C LYS A 80 7.01 5.88 4.79
N THR A 81 5.69 5.99 4.63
CA THR A 81 5.00 5.86 3.33
C THR A 81 5.48 6.92 2.33
N VAL A 82 5.53 8.19 2.74
CA VAL A 82 6.09 9.28 1.92
C VAL A 82 7.57 9.04 1.60
N HIS A 83 8.36 8.63 2.59
CA HIS A 83 9.80 8.42 2.44
C HIS A 83 10.13 7.31 1.44
N GLN A 84 9.35 6.22 1.44
CA GLN A 84 9.48 5.13 0.45
C GLN A 84 8.76 5.44 -0.87
N HIS A 85 8.27 6.66 -1.05
CA HIS A 85 7.56 7.10 -2.26
C HIS A 85 6.34 6.25 -2.62
N ILE A 86 5.71 5.61 -1.63
CA ILE A 86 4.51 4.79 -1.85
C ILE A 86 3.32 5.71 -2.20
N LYS A 87 2.59 5.35 -3.24
CA LYS A 87 1.38 6.02 -3.72
C LYS A 87 0.19 5.10 -3.62
N ILE A 88 -0.90 5.61 -3.06
CA ILE A 88 -2.19 4.92 -3.01
C ILE A 88 -3.04 5.46 -4.15
N ILE A 89 -3.14 4.67 -5.21
CA ILE A 89 -3.89 4.97 -6.42
C ILE A 89 -5.34 4.54 -6.21
N LEU A 90 -6.22 5.52 -6.02
CA LEU A 90 -7.66 5.27 -6.02
C LEU A 90 -8.15 5.14 -7.46
N PHE A 91 -8.94 4.11 -7.73
CA PHE A 91 -9.40 3.86 -9.09
C PHE A 91 -10.85 3.39 -9.18
N ASN A 92 -11.40 3.49 -10.40
CA ASN A 92 -12.67 2.89 -10.82
C ASN A 92 -12.40 1.89 -11.95
N GLY A 93 -13.36 1.02 -12.24
CA GLY A 93 -13.22 0.06 -13.34
C GLY A 93 -12.44 -1.19 -12.92
N LYS A 94 -11.64 -1.75 -13.84
CA LYS A 94 -10.85 -2.95 -13.58
C LYS A 94 -9.45 -2.59 -13.15
N LEU A 95 -8.89 -3.40 -12.24
CA LEU A 95 -7.49 -3.24 -11.84
C LEU A 95 -6.55 -3.38 -13.05
N THR A 96 -6.84 -4.34 -13.93
CA THR A 96 -6.03 -4.69 -15.11
C THR A 96 -6.02 -3.63 -16.21
N ASP A 97 -6.88 -2.60 -16.12
CA ASP A 97 -6.87 -1.46 -17.04
C ASP A 97 -5.71 -0.47 -16.75
N HIS A 98 -5.00 -0.63 -15.63
CA HIS A 98 -3.89 0.24 -15.23
C HIS A 98 -2.55 -0.22 -15.80
N ASP A 99 -1.76 0.71 -16.32
CA ASP A 99 -0.54 0.49 -17.13
C ASP A 99 0.51 -0.47 -16.55
N ARG A 100 0.56 -0.63 -15.22
CA ARG A 100 1.57 -1.48 -14.56
C ARG A 100 1.10 -2.89 -14.26
N VAL A 101 -0.19 -3.18 -14.38
CA VAL A 101 -0.78 -4.49 -14.09
C VAL A 101 -1.56 -5.14 -15.25
N PRO A 102 -1.45 -4.75 -16.55
CA PRO A 102 -2.19 -5.47 -17.61
C PRO A 102 -1.70 -6.92 -17.77
N PHE A 103 -0.47 -7.21 -17.36
CA PHE A 103 0.10 -8.56 -17.40
C PHE A 103 -0.64 -9.55 -16.50
N LEU A 104 -1.47 -9.07 -15.57
CA LEU A 104 -2.33 -9.90 -14.71
C LEU A 104 -3.70 -10.20 -15.33
N GLN A 105 -4.02 -9.63 -16.50
CA GLN A 105 -5.32 -9.81 -17.12
C GLN A 105 -5.64 -11.29 -17.39
N GLY A 106 -6.78 -11.76 -16.87
CA GLY A 106 -7.20 -13.15 -16.96
C GLY A 106 -6.42 -14.14 -16.09
N GLU A 107 -5.43 -13.68 -15.31
CA GLU A 107 -4.67 -14.51 -14.39
C GLU A 107 -5.40 -14.67 -13.05
N ILE A 108 -5.25 -15.84 -12.42
CA ILE A 108 -5.86 -16.15 -11.13
C ILE A 108 -4.93 -15.66 -10.01
N PRO A 109 -5.43 -14.87 -9.05
CA PRO A 109 -4.63 -14.48 -7.90
C PRO A 109 -4.19 -15.68 -7.07
N ARG A 110 -2.96 -15.64 -6.56
CA ARG A 110 -2.44 -16.70 -5.69
C ARG A 110 -3.36 -16.90 -4.49
N GLY A 111 -3.73 -18.14 -4.21
CA GLY A 111 -4.61 -18.50 -3.09
C GLY A 111 -6.11 -18.39 -3.38
N TYR A 112 -6.50 -17.90 -4.56
CA TYR A 112 -7.88 -17.92 -5.02
C TYR A 112 -8.17 -19.21 -5.80
N THR A 113 -9.43 -19.61 -5.81
CA THR A 113 -9.93 -20.67 -6.69
C THR A 113 -10.75 -20.04 -7.81
N GLU A 114 -10.79 -20.71 -8.96
CA GLU A 114 -11.68 -20.39 -10.08
C GLU A 114 -13.11 -20.10 -9.58
N PRO A 115 -13.83 -19.10 -10.14
CA PRO A 115 -13.54 -18.36 -11.39
C PRO A 115 -12.95 -16.95 -11.20
N VAL A 116 -12.27 -16.65 -10.08
CA VAL A 116 -11.80 -15.27 -9.80
C VAL A 116 -10.49 -14.96 -10.52
N VAL A 117 -10.46 -13.89 -11.31
CA VAL A 117 -9.26 -13.37 -11.99
C VAL A 117 -8.91 -11.96 -11.48
N TRP A 118 -7.68 -11.50 -11.71
CA TRP A 118 -7.22 -10.17 -11.30
C TRP A 118 -8.04 -9.01 -11.86
N ASP A 119 -8.76 -9.19 -12.97
CA ASP A 119 -9.73 -8.21 -13.49
C ASP A 119 -10.80 -7.83 -12.44
N ASP A 120 -11.17 -8.80 -11.59
CA ASP A 120 -12.25 -8.67 -10.61
C ASP A 120 -11.74 -8.29 -9.22
N VAL A 121 -10.43 -8.31 -8.99
CA VAL A 121 -9.82 -8.01 -7.70
C VAL A 121 -9.81 -6.49 -7.45
N PRO A 122 -10.31 -6.02 -6.30
CA PRO A 122 -10.47 -4.59 -6.05
C PRO A 122 -9.20 -3.87 -5.59
N GLY A 123 -8.10 -4.58 -5.34
CA GLY A 123 -6.85 -3.95 -4.94
C GLY A 123 -5.63 -4.83 -5.10
N ILE A 124 -4.45 -4.20 -5.05
CA ILE A 124 -3.16 -4.87 -5.00
C ILE A 124 -2.14 -3.94 -4.35
N GLY A 125 -1.36 -4.50 -3.43
CA GLY A 125 -0.21 -3.85 -2.79
C GLY A 125 1.10 -4.60 -3.00
N GLY A 126 2.11 -4.23 -2.21
CA GLY A 126 3.43 -4.87 -2.21
C GLY A 126 4.52 -4.10 -2.97
N THR A 127 4.15 -3.08 -3.74
CA THR A 127 5.11 -2.19 -4.45
C THR A 127 4.91 -0.73 -4.05
N GLU A 128 5.65 0.21 -4.66
CA GLU A 128 5.45 1.63 -4.46
C GLU A 128 4.08 2.11 -4.96
N LEU A 129 3.38 1.35 -5.80
CA LEU A 129 2.00 1.65 -6.19
C LEU A 129 1.03 0.67 -5.52
N VAL A 130 0.15 1.21 -4.70
CA VAL A 130 -0.94 0.51 -4.03
C VAL A 130 -2.22 0.88 -4.75
N TYR A 131 -2.94 -0.09 -5.33
CA TYR A 131 -4.20 0.17 -6.02
C TYR A 131 -5.38 -0.17 -5.11
N VAL A 132 -6.32 0.76 -4.99
CA VAL A 132 -7.54 0.60 -4.17
C VAL A 132 -8.76 1.05 -4.97
N LYS A 133 -9.69 0.13 -5.21
CA LYS A 133 -10.93 0.43 -5.92
C LYS A 133 -11.90 1.21 -5.03
N ILE A 134 -12.38 2.33 -5.54
CA ILE A 134 -13.33 3.20 -4.83
C ILE A 134 -14.64 2.45 -4.61
N GLY A 135 -15.17 2.50 -3.38
CA GLY A 135 -16.42 1.82 -2.99
C GLY A 135 -16.28 0.33 -2.65
N HIS A 136 -15.05 -0.20 -2.62
CA HIS A 136 -14.76 -1.60 -2.30
C HIS A 136 -13.99 -1.78 -0.99
N SER A 137 -14.00 -0.80 -0.10
CA SER A 137 -13.23 -0.82 1.14
C SER A 137 -13.67 -1.87 2.16
N GLU A 138 -14.91 -2.33 2.10
CA GLU A 138 -15.50 -3.22 3.10
C GLU A 138 -15.35 -4.69 2.71
N ARG A 139 -15.15 -5.55 3.71
CA ARG A 139 -15.16 -7.01 3.54
C ARG A 139 -16.39 -7.47 2.74
N GLY A 140 -16.15 -8.35 1.76
CA GLY A 140 -17.20 -8.90 0.91
C GLY A 140 -17.48 -8.09 -0.36
N LYS A 141 -16.80 -6.95 -0.56
CA LYS A 141 -16.85 -6.17 -1.81
C LYS A 141 -15.81 -6.68 -2.83
N GLY A 142 -15.78 -7.99 -3.07
CA GLY A 142 -14.83 -8.64 -3.99
C GLY A 142 -13.48 -9.04 -3.37
N HIS A 143 -13.32 -8.87 -2.06
CA HIS A 143 -12.14 -9.35 -1.32
C HIS A 143 -12.52 -9.78 0.11
N GLY A 144 -11.63 -10.53 0.76
CA GLY A 144 -11.86 -11.12 2.10
C GLY A 144 -11.38 -10.27 3.28
N SER A 145 -10.64 -9.18 3.03
CA SER A 145 -9.99 -8.36 4.06
C SER A 145 -11.00 -7.54 4.88
N VAL A 146 -10.73 -7.25 6.16
CA VAL A 146 -11.59 -6.36 6.97
C VAL A 146 -11.69 -4.96 6.39
N ASN A 147 -10.60 -4.49 5.78
CA ASN A 147 -10.55 -3.23 5.05
C ASN A 147 -9.52 -3.29 3.93
N LEU A 148 -9.92 -2.90 2.72
CA LEU A 148 -9.10 -3.00 1.52
C LEU A 148 -7.84 -2.12 1.60
N GLU A 149 -8.01 -0.81 1.78
CA GLU A 149 -6.89 0.13 1.68
C GLU A 149 -5.82 -0.10 2.75
N TYR A 150 -6.19 -0.51 3.96
CA TYR A 150 -5.20 -0.88 4.96
C TYR A 150 -4.49 -2.20 4.64
N HIS A 151 -5.21 -3.19 4.13
CA HIS A 151 -4.63 -4.46 3.73
C HIS A 151 -3.61 -4.27 2.61
N GLU A 152 -3.98 -3.57 1.54
CA GLU A 152 -3.08 -3.36 0.41
C GLU A 152 -1.89 -2.45 0.76
N LEU A 153 -2.10 -1.39 1.56
CA LEU A 153 -1.00 -0.58 2.05
C LEU A 153 -0.03 -1.39 2.90
N ALA A 154 -0.53 -2.30 3.73
CA ALA A 154 0.30 -3.11 4.61
C ALA A 154 1.23 -4.05 3.84
N HIS A 155 0.80 -4.61 2.71
CA HIS A 155 1.69 -5.36 1.81
C HIS A 155 2.88 -4.52 1.36
N SER A 156 2.65 -3.28 0.94
CA SER A 156 3.72 -2.36 0.52
C SER A 156 4.62 -1.95 1.68
N LEU A 157 4.05 -1.67 2.85
CA LEU A 157 4.83 -1.36 4.05
C LEU A 157 5.70 -2.54 4.47
N MET A 158 5.18 -3.76 4.47
CA MET A 158 5.96 -4.94 4.79
C MET A 158 7.14 -5.10 3.84
N ASN A 159 6.91 -4.96 2.54
CA ASN A 159 7.94 -5.18 1.53
C ASN A 159 8.97 -4.05 1.44
N LEU A 160 8.59 -2.80 1.69
CA LEU A 160 9.45 -1.63 1.44
C LEU A 160 9.94 -0.91 2.70
N VAL A 161 9.25 -1.08 3.83
CA VAL A 161 9.56 -0.38 5.09
C VAL A 161 10.04 -1.35 6.17
N TYR A 162 9.47 -2.54 6.24
CA TYR A 162 9.68 -3.51 7.33
C TYR A 162 10.40 -4.79 6.85
N ASN A 163 11.20 -4.67 5.79
CA ASN A 163 11.89 -5.79 5.15
C ASN A 163 13.32 -6.02 5.65
N ASP A 164 13.80 -5.23 6.62
CA ASP A 164 15.08 -5.49 7.26
C ASP A 164 15.03 -6.81 8.05
N THR A 165 16.19 -7.45 8.23
CA THR A 165 16.28 -8.78 8.83
C THR A 165 15.64 -8.84 10.21
N ILE A 166 15.81 -7.81 11.05
CA ILE A 166 15.34 -7.84 12.43
C ILE A 166 13.82 -7.79 12.47
N VAL A 167 13.21 -6.85 11.75
CA VAL A 167 11.74 -6.71 11.73
C VAL A 167 11.09 -7.88 11.00
N SER A 168 11.67 -8.35 9.90
CA SER A 168 11.17 -9.52 9.17
C SER A 168 11.20 -10.80 10.00
N ASP A 169 12.24 -11.00 10.83
CA ASP A 169 12.34 -12.14 11.74
C ASP A 169 11.30 -12.05 12.86
N GLU A 170 11.08 -10.85 13.42
CA GLU A 170 10.01 -10.62 14.40
C GLU A 170 8.64 -10.96 13.81
N ILE A 171 8.31 -10.45 12.61
CA ILE A 171 7.05 -10.77 11.91
C ILE A 171 6.93 -12.28 11.66
N SER A 172 8.03 -12.95 11.29
CA SER A 172 8.03 -14.40 11.05
C SER A 172 7.73 -15.20 12.32
N ASN A 173 8.26 -14.75 13.46
CA ASN A 173 7.98 -15.34 14.76
C ASN A 173 6.53 -15.07 15.23
N LEU A 174 6.01 -13.87 14.99
CA LEU A 174 4.61 -13.55 15.28
C LEU A 174 3.66 -14.45 14.48
N TRP A 175 3.89 -14.57 13.18
CA TRP A 175 3.12 -15.42 12.28
C TRP A 175 3.11 -16.89 12.72
N SER A 176 4.28 -17.46 13.03
CA SER A 176 4.39 -18.87 13.44
C SER A 176 3.67 -19.19 14.75
N VAL A 177 3.52 -18.20 15.64
CA VAL A 177 2.90 -18.38 16.95
C VAL A 177 1.41 -18.05 16.95
N GLU A 178 0.97 -17.03 16.20
CA GLU A 178 -0.37 -16.46 16.37
C GLU A 178 -1.31 -16.62 15.17
N ALA A 179 -0.83 -17.02 13.98
CA ALA A 179 -1.66 -17.11 12.77
C ALA A 179 -2.87 -18.04 12.93
N GLU A 180 -2.67 -19.26 13.47
CA GLU A 180 -3.77 -20.23 13.69
C GLU A 180 -4.77 -19.72 14.74
N SER A 181 -4.31 -18.93 15.72
CA SER A 181 -5.19 -18.39 16.77
C SER A 181 -6.17 -17.36 16.23
N ILE A 182 -5.69 -16.43 15.39
CA ILE A 182 -6.54 -15.38 14.82
C ILE A 182 -7.30 -15.83 13.56
N PHE A 183 -6.70 -16.69 12.73
CA PHE A 183 -7.28 -17.18 11.48
C PHE A 183 -7.39 -18.71 11.45
N PRO A 184 -8.15 -19.32 12.38
CA PRO A 184 -8.20 -20.77 12.53
C PRO A 184 -8.69 -21.45 11.25
N ARG A 185 -7.93 -22.45 10.79
CA ARG A 185 -8.18 -23.24 9.56
C ARG A 185 -8.21 -22.43 8.25
N ASN A 186 -7.83 -21.16 8.26
CA ASN A 186 -7.79 -20.36 7.03
C ASN A 186 -6.42 -20.50 6.36
N GLN A 187 -6.30 -21.47 5.45
CA GLN A 187 -5.05 -21.80 4.77
C GLN A 187 -4.37 -20.62 4.07
N TYR A 188 -5.12 -19.59 3.67
CA TYR A 188 -4.55 -18.39 3.07
C TYR A 188 -3.60 -17.67 4.05
N PHE A 189 -4.09 -17.33 5.25
CA PHE A 189 -3.26 -16.66 6.26
C PHE A 189 -2.27 -17.60 6.96
N LEU A 190 -2.52 -18.91 6.94
CA LEU A 190 -1.63 -19.92 7.53
C LEU A 190 -0.43 -20.25 6.63
N ASN A 191 -0.56 -20.09 5.31
CA ASN A 191 0.49 -20.41 4.36
C ASN A 191 1.25 -19.17 3.86
N TYR A 192 0.67 -17.98 3.99
CA TYR A 192 1.26 -16.73 3.50
C TYR A 192 1.43 -15.72 4.64
N LYS A 193 2.68 -15.51 5.06
CA LYS A 193 3.07 -14.58 6.14
C LYS A 193 2.68 -13.13 5.82
N GLU A 194 2.82 -12.75 4.57
CA GLU A 194 2.48 -11.43 4.05
C GLU A 194 0.98 -11.12 4.20
N GLU A 195 0.12 -12.10 3.92
CA GLU A 195 -1.33 -11.97 4.08
C GLU A 195 -1.71 -11.87 5.55
N TYR A 196 -1.05 -12.65 6.40
CA TYR A 196 -1.22 -12.56 7.85
C TYR A 196 -0.85 -11.17 8.37
N PHE A 197 0.30 -10.63 7.96
CA PHE A 197 0.74 -9.30 8.36
C PHE A 197 -0.24 -8.23 7.88
N ALA A 198 -0.61 -8.27 6.60
CA ALA A 198 -1.49 -7.29 5.99
C ALA A 198 -2.88 -7.28 6.64
N GLU A 199 -3.45 -8.45 6.88
CA GLU A 199 -4.75 -8.55 7.53
C GLU A 199 -4.69 -8.14 9.00
N CYS A 200 -3.65 -8.54 9.76
CA CYS A 200 -3.50 -8.08 11.14
C CYS A 200 -3.31 -6.55 11.23
N PHE A 201 -2.59 -5.93 10.30
CA PHE A 201 -2.48 -4.48 10.19
C PHE A 201 -3.86 -3.84 9.99
N ALA A 202 -4.65 -4.36 9.06
CA ALA A 202 -6.01 -3.89 8.82
C ALA A 202 -6.89 -4.07 10.07
N TYR A 203 -6.79 -5.20 10.78
CA TYR A 203 -7.49 -5.40 12.05
C TYR A 203 -7.09 -4.34 13.10
N TYR A 204 -5.81 -4.00 13.21
CA TYR A 204 -5.33 -3.04 14.20
C TYR A 204 -5.83 -1.60 13.92
N PHE A 205 -5.77 -1.15 12.67
CA PHE A 205 -6.04 0.26 12.33
C PHE A 205 -7.47 0.55 11.88
N PHE A 206 -8.28 -0.46 11.52
CA PHE A 206 -9.61 -0.23 10.97
C PHE A 206 -10.64 0.28 11.99
N SER A 207 -10.88 -0.46 13.06
CA SER A 207 -11.85 -0.05 14.07
C SER A 207 -11.47 -0.54 15.48
N PRO A 208 -12.03 0.06 16.55
CA PRO A 208 -11.85 -0.45 17.90
C PRO A 208 -12.26 -1.92 18.05
N GLU A 209 -13.31 -2.34 17.34
CA GLU A 209 -13.85 -3.70 17.38
C GLU A 209 -12.87 -4.70 16.76
N THR A 210 -12.36 -4.42 15.55
CA THR A 210 -11.36 -5.30 14.92
C THR A 210 -10.06 -5.32 15.72
N ARG A 211 -9.65 -4.17 16.25
CA ARG A 211 -8.45 -4.06 17.09
C ARG A 211 -8.56 -4.92 18.35
N LYS A 212 -9.75 -4.94 18.97
CA LYS A 212 -10.02 -5.79 20.14
C LYS A 212 -9.93 -7.29 19.80
N VAL A 213 -10.39 -7.70 18.62
CA VAL A 213 -10.23 -9.09 18.16
C VAL A 213 -8.75 -9.45 18.03
N LEU A 214 -7.95 -8.57 17.42
CA LEU A 214 -6.50 -8.77 17.30
C LEU A 214 -5.84 -8.88 18.69
N GLN A 215 -6.16 -7.96 19.61
CA GLN A 215 -5.64 -7.98 20.97
C GLN A 215 -5.94 -9.31 21.70
N GLN A 216 -7.12 -9.89 21.48
CA GLN A 216 -7.53 -11.13 22.13
C GLN A 216 -6.92 -12.37 21.50
N LYS A 217 -6.77 -12.40 20.17
CA LYS A 217 -6.38 -13.61 19.44
C LYS A 217 -4.91 -13.65 19.04
N ALA A 218 -4.27 -12.50 18.87
CA ALA A 218 -2.87 -12.35 18.52
C ALA A 218 -2.24 -11.18 19.33
N PRO A 219 -2.17 -11.31 20.67
CA PRO A 219 -1.72 -10.24 21.55
C PRO A 219 -0.29 -9.76 21.28
N LYS A 220 0.64 -10.64 20.88
CA LYS A 220 2.02 -10.21 20.55
C LYS A 220 2.05 -9.36 19.30
N THR A 221 1.22 -9.71 18.31
CA THR A 221 1.05 -8.93 17.08
C THR A 221 0.37 -7.60 17.33
N TYR A 222 -0.60 -7.56 18.24
CA TYR A 222 -1.16 -6.32 18.74
C TYR A 222 -0.08 -5.42 19.37
N GLU A 223 0.77 -5.98 20.23
CA GLU A 223 1.87 -5.24 20.87
C GLU A 223 2.91 -4.74 19.86
N PHE A 224 3.18 -5.52 18.81
CA PHE A 224 4.04 -5.10 17.70
C PHE A 224 3.49 -3.84 17.02
N PHE A 225 2.22 -3.84 16.60
CA PHE A 225 1.62 -2.68 15.95
C PHE A 225 1.49 -1.46 16.88
N ASN A 226 1.32 -1.68 18.18
CA ASN A 226 1.28 -0.60 19.16
C ASN A 226 2.62 0.15 19.31
N LYS A 227 3.73 -0.41 18.82
CA LYS A 227 5.06 0.22 18.84
C LYS A 227 5.43 0.93 17.54
N LEU A 228 4.66 0.78 16.46
CA LEU A 228 4.92 1.39 15.13
C LEU A 228 4.51 2.87 15.06
#